data_AF-A0A6J1AE29-F1
#
_entry.id   AF-A0A6J1AE29-F1
#
_cell.length_a   1.000
_cell.length_b   1.000
_cell.length_c   1.000
_cell.angle_alpha   90.00
_cell.angle_beta   90.00
_cell.angle_gamma   90.00
#
_symmetry.space_group_name_H-M   'P 1'
#
loop_
_entity.id
_entity.type
_entity.pdbx_description
1 polymer ?
#
loop_
_entity_poly.entity_id
_entity_poly.type
_entity_poly.pdbx_seq_one_letter_code
_entity_poly.pdbx_strand_id
1 'polypeptide(L)'
;MNGKRYSWQGIAKLPFIDEERLLAEVAKVEHTLTEEEARRNSIMCDMLFVAASHRLSEQIFSLDNRCRHLTEKERIEVKEEVKPDLRFVLSANLDCG
;
A
#
# COMPACT_ATOMS: atom_id res chain seq x y z
N MET A 1 2.79 7.06 42.97
CA MET A 1 1.91 6.38 41.99
C MET A 1 0.49 6.45 42.54
N ASN A 2 -0.49 6.98 41.80
CA ASN A 2 -1.91 7.15 42.19
C ASN A 2 -2.60 5.83 42.64
N GLY A 3 -2.20 5.23 43.76
CA GLY A 3 -2.74 3.98 44.28
C GLY A 3 -2.47 2.72 43.43
N LYS A 4 -1.55 2.76 42.46
CA LYS A 4 -1.30 1.64 41.53
C LYS A 4 -0.01 0.86 41.84
N ARG A 5 -0.08 -0.46 41.71
CA ARG A 5 0.93 -1.44 42.17
C ARG A 5 2.10 -1.62 41.19
N TYR A 6 1.86 -1.40 39.90
CA TYR A 6 2.87 -1.57 38.86
C TYR A 6 3.03 -0.29 38.01
N SER A 7 4.25 -0.02 37.57
CA SER A 7 4.62 1.20 36.82
C SER A 7 3.85 1.38 35.52
N TRP A 8 3.58 0.29 34.78
CA TRP A 8 2.79 0.30 33.53
C TRP A 8 1.32 0.69 33.74
N GLN A 9 0.82 0.63 34.97
CA GLN A 9 -0.53 1.07 35.29
C GLN A 9 -0.61 2.59 35.45
N GLY A 10 0.53 3.27 35.67
CA GLY A 10 0.59 4.72 35.84
C GLY A 10 0.13 5.48 34.61
N ILE A 11 -0.35 6.71 34.81
CA ILE A 11 -0.65 7.64 33.71
C ILE A 11 0.61 8.49 33.49
N ALA A 12 1.19 8.42 32.29
CA ALA A 12 2.27 9.31 31.90
C ALA A 12 1.71 10.71 31.63
N LYS A 13 2.08 11.68 32.46
CA LYS A 13 1.69 13.09 32.31
C LYS A 13 2.71 13.83 31.45
N LEU A 14 2.86 13.41 30.19
CA LEU A 14 3.70 14.11 29.22
C LEU A 14 2.90 15.26 28.60
N PRO A 15 3.54 16.41 28.31
CA PRO A 15 2.89 17.43 27.50
C PRO A 15 2.55 16.86 26.12
N PHE A 16 1.41 17.27 25.57
CA PHE A 16 1.09 16.96 24.18
C PHE A 16 2.02 17.72 23.24
N ILE A 17 2.26 17.13 22.07
CA ILE A 17 3.07 17.74 21.03
C ILE A 17 2.28 18.87 20.37
N ASP A 18 2.97 19.96 20.06
CA ASP A 18 2.49 21.04 19.21
C ASP A 18 2.82 20.68 17.75
N GLU A 19 1.77 20.49 16.95
CA GLU A 19 1.88 20.03 15.55
C GLU A 19 2.60 21.04 14.67
N GLU A 20 2.23 22.32 14.75
CA GLU A 20 2.85 23.39 13.94
C GLU A 20 4.33 23.51 14.25
N ARG A 21 4.69 23.48 15.54
CA ARG A 21 6.09 23.53 15.95
C ARG A 21 6.87 22.31 15.49
N LEU A 22 6.27 21.12 15.55
CA LEU A 22 6.91 19.88 15.09
C LEU A 22 7.19 19.95 13.58
N LEU A 23 6.18 20.29 12.78
CA LEU A 23 6.31 20.37 11.32
C LEU A 23 7.33 21.43 10.89
N ALA A 24 7.34 22.59 11.55
CA ALA A 24 8.30 23.66 11.26
C ALA A 24 9.76 23.25 11.53
N GLU A 25 10.02 22.47 12.59
CA GLU A 25 11.37 21.96 12.87
C GLU A 25 11.77 20.81 11.94
N VAL A 26 10.84 19.90 11.62
CA VAL A 26 11.10 18.78 10.70
C VAL A 26 11.42 19.27 9.29
N ALA A 27 10.72 20.29 8.79
CA ALA A 27 10.95 20.86 7.46
C ALA A 27 12.40 21.36 7.27
N LYS A 28 13.07 21.80 8.35
CA LYS A 28 14.47 22.26 8.27
C LYS A 28 15.45 21.14 7.98
N VAL A 29 15.13 19.90 8.35
CA VAL A 29 16.02 18.72 8.22
C VAL A 29 15.54 17.72 7.18
N GLU A 30 14.32 17.85 6.66
CA GLU A 30 13.75 16.90 5.69
C GLU A 30 14.60 16.75 4.42
N HIS A 31 15.26 17.83 3.98
CA HIS A 31 16.18 17.79 2.83
C HIS A 31 17.45 16.95 3.06
N THR A 32 17.75 16.56 4.31
CA THR A 32 18.92 15.72 4.63
C THR A 32 18.62 14.23 4.54
N LEU A 33 17.37 13.85 4.30
CA LEU A 33 16.99 12.44 4.14
C LEU A 33 17.67 11.86 2.90
N THR A 34 18.23 10.66 3.06
CA THR A 34 18.66 9.86 1.91
C THR A 34 17.43 9.46 1.06
N GLU A 35 17.66 9.11 -0.21
CA GLU A 35 16.57 8.67 -1.10
C GLU A 35 15.75 7.51 -0.51
N GLU A 36 16.42 6.56 0.16
CA GLU A 36 15.75 5.44 0.81
C GLU A 36 14.93 5.86 2.04
N GLU A 37 15.42 6.82 2.84
CA GLU A 37 14.65 7.35 3.97
C GLU A 37 13.44 8.14 3.52
N ALA A 38 13.61 8.99 2.50
CA ALA A 38 12.51 9.72 1.88
C ALA A 38 11.46 8.75 1.30
N ARG A 39 11.91 7.67 0.65
CA ARG A 39 11.04 6.61 0.15
C ARG A 39 10.23 5.97 1.30
N ARG A 40 10.87 5.59 2.40
CA ARG A 40 10.19 4.99 3.58
C ARG A 40 9.24 5.96 4.29
N ASN A 41 9.52 7.27 4.22
CA ASN A 41 8.67 8.31 4.81
C ASN A 41 7.49 8.72 3.88
N SER A 42 7.36 8.08 2.72
CA SER A 42 6.27 8.34 1.78
C SER A 42 5.08 7.39 2.00
N ILE A 43 3.91 7.81 1.49
CA ILE A 43 2.73 6.94 1.42
C ILE A 43 2.95 5.95 0.27
N MET A 44 3.00 4.66 0.59
CA MET A 44 3.13 3.57 -0.40
C MET A 44 1.78 2.90 -0.65
N CYS A 45 1.67 2.23 -1.79
CA CYS A 45 0.53 1.38 -2.12
C CYS A 45 0.70 -0.03 -1.53
N ASP A 46 -0.42 -0.66 -1.20
CA ASP A 46 -0.45 -2.08 -0.85
C ASP A 46 -0.01 -2.94 -2.04
N MET A 47 0.68 -4.05 -1.75
CA MET A 47 1.10 -5.02 -2.76
C MET A 47 0.14 -6.21 -2.81
N LEU A 48 -0.36 -6.51 -4.01
CA LEU A 48 -1.19 -7.69 -4.28
C LEU A 48 -0.38 -8.76 -5.01
N PHE A 49 -0.25 -9.94 -4.40
CA PHE A 49 0.40 -11.10 -5.01
C PHE A 49 -0.64 -12.10 -5.51
N VAL A 50 -0.54 -12.48 -6.78
CA VAL A 50 -1.47 -13.40 -7.44
C VAL A 50 -0.67 -14.47 -8.16
N ALA A 51 -1.05 -15.75 -7.99
CA ALA A 51 -0.45 -16.82 -8.77
C ALA A 51 -0.74 -16.62 -10.26
N ALA A 52 0.24 -16.88 -11.14
CA ALA A 52 0.06 -16.71 -12.58
C ALA A 52 -1.13 -17.54 -13.14
N SER A 53 -1.42 -18.69 -12.52
CA SER A 53 -2.55 -19.56 -12.86
C SER A 53 -3.92 -19.07 -12.40
N HIS A 54 -3.99 -18.07 -11.53
CA HIS A 54 -5.25 -17.54 -11.01
C HIS A 54 -5.84 -16.53 -12.00
N ARG A 55 -7.13 -16.62 -12.32
CA ARG A 55 -7.77 -15.80 -13.38
C ARG A 55 -7.69 -14.28 -13.20
N LEU A 56 -7.50 -13.80 -11.97
CA LEU A 56 -7.19 -12.39 -11.73
C LEU A 56 -5.87 -11.96 -12.42
N SER A 57 -4.93 -12.87 -12.65
CA SER A 57 -3.71 -12.60 -13.42
C SER A 57 -4.04 -12.15 -14.84
N GLU A 58 -5.04 -12.75 -15.51
CA GLU A 58 -5.48 -12.35 -16.85
C GLU A 58 -5.99 -10.91 -16.87
N GLN A 59 -6.77 -10.52 -15.86
CA GLN A 59 -7.24 -9.14 -15.71
C GLN A 59 -6.07 -8.18 -15.45
N ILE A 60 -5.13 -8.56 -14.58
CA ILE A 60 -3.94 -7.75 -14.28
C ILE A 60 -3.07 -7.56 -15.54
N PHE A 61 -2.82 -8.62 -16.31
CA PHE A 61 -2.06 -8.51 -17.56
C PHE A 61 -2.80 -7.68 -18.62
N SER A 62 -4.12 -7.84 -18.72
CA SER A 62 -4.94 -7.02 -19.63
C SER A 62 -4.89 -5.54 -19.25
N LEU A 63 -4.97 -5.23 -17.96
CA LEU A 63 -4.84 -3.86 -17.45
C LEU A 63 -3.44 -3.31 -17.72
N ASP A 64 -2.39 -4.06 -17.39
CA ASP A 64 -1.00 -3.64 -17.63
C ASP A 64 -0.75 -3.36 -19.12
N ASN A 65 -1.22 -4.22 -20.03
CA ASN A 65 -1.10 -4.00 -21.47
C ASN A 65 -1.77 -2.72 -21.95
N ARG A 66 -2.93 -2.35 -21.38
CA ARG A 66 -3.63 -1.09 -21.70
C ARG A 66 -2.93 0.13 -21.11
N CYS A 67 -2.26 -0.02 -19.97
CA CYS A 67 -1.72 1.08 -19.19
C CYS A 67 -0.20 1.25 -19.30
N ARG A 68 0.53 0.31 -19.92
CA ARG A 68 2.01 0.33 -20.01
C ARG A 68 2.59 1.54 -20.74
N HIS A 69 1.77 2.20 -21.56
CA HIS A 69 2.15 3.39 -22.34
C HIS A 69 1.90 4.70 -21.58
N LEU A 70 1.18 4.65 -20.46
CA LEU A 70 0.83 5.81 -19.66
C LEU A 70 2.00 6.22 -18.75
N THR A 71 2.06 7.50 -18.44
CA THR A 71 2.97 8.04 -17.43
C THR A 71 2.60 7.52 -16.04
N GLU A 72 3.54 7.60 -15.09
CA GLU A 72 3.30 7.15 -13.72
C GLU A 72 2.08 7.83 -13.07
N LYS A 73 1.91 9.15 -13.30
CA LYS A 73 0.76 9.90 -12.80
C LYS A 73 -0.57 9.36 -13.35
N GLU A 74 -0.63 9.13 -14.65
CA GLU A 74 -1.82 8.58 -15.30
C GLU A 74 -2.11 7.15 -14.83
N ARG A 75 -1.08 6.31 -14.62
CA ARG A 75 -1.25 4.95 -14.11
C ARG A 75 -1.84 4.91 -12.69
N ILE A 76 -1.48 5.85 -11.83
CA ILE A 76 -2.01 5.95 -10.45
C ILE A 76 -3.51 6.30 -10.46
N GLU A 77 -3.97 7.04 -11.46
CA GLU A 77 -5.38 7.43 -11.58
C GLU A 77 -6.27 6.33 -12.16
N VAL A 78 -5.69 5.33 -12.83
CA VAL A 78 -6.43 4.20 -13.39
C VAL A 78 -7.05 3.36 -12.27
N LYS A 79 -8.37 3.18 -12.34
CA LYS A 79 -9.13 2.32 -11.44
C LYS A 79 -9.78 1.21 -12.26
N GLU A 80 -9.49 -0.03 -11.90
CA GLU A 80 -10.14 -1.21 -12.47
C GLU A 80 -10.86 -1.94 -11.34
N GLU A 81 -12.14 -2.23 -11.52
CA GLU A 81 -12.90 -3.03 -10.56
C GLU A 81 -12.45 -4.50 -10.66
N VAL A 82 -12.08 -5.08 -9.52
CA VAL A 82 -11.75 -6.50 -9.44
C VAL A 82 -13.02 -7.30 -9.66
N LYS A 83 -13.08 -8.12 -10.72
CA LYS A 83 -14.21 -9.01 -10.96
C LYS A 83 -13.97 -10.37 -10.28
N PRO A 84 -14.63 -10.67 -9.15
CA PRO A 84 -14.45 -11.95 -8.43
C PRO A 84 -15.15 -13.12 -9.13
N ASP A 85 -16.18 -12.85 -9.94
CA ASP A 85 -17.06 -13.83 -10.57
C ASP A 85 -16.52 -14.43 -11.89
N LEU A 86 -15.21 -14.56 -12.07
CA LEU A 86 -14.68 -15.36 -13.19
C LEU A 86 -14.89 -16.87 -12.93
N ARG A 87 -16.15 -17.29 -12.83
CA ARG A 87 -16.61 -18.66 -12.55
C ARG A 87 -16.00 -19.64 -13.55
N PHE A 88 -15.49 -20.76 -13.04
CA PHE A 88 -14.98 -21.87 -13.83
C PHE A 88 -16.03 -22.29 -14.88
N VAL A 89 -15.83 -21.91 -16.12
CA VAL A 89 -16.32 -22.73 -17.23
C VAL A 89 -15.14 -23.61 -17.56
N LEU A 90 -15.12 -24.81 -16.95
CA LEU A 90 -14.37 -25.92 -17.51
C LEU A 90 -15.02 -26.19 -18.88
N SER A 91 -14.50 -25.57 -19.93
CA SER A 91 -14.61 -26.17 -21.25
C SER A 91 -13.73 -27.43 -21.19
N ALA A 92 -14.32 -28.51 -20.71
CA ALA A 92 -13.82 -29.84 -20.94
C ALA A 92 -13.69 -30.00 -22.45
N ASN A 93 -12.46 -30.01 -22.94
CA ASN A 93 -12.02 -30.63 -24.19
C ASN A 93 -10.52 -30.87 -24.04
N LEU A 94 -10.18 -31.81 -23.14
CA LEU A 94 -8.98 -32.62 -23.35
C LEU A 94 -9.39 -33.71 -24.35
N ASP A 95 -9.24 -33.41 -25.63
CA ASP A 95 -9.07 -34.45 -26.64
C ASP A 95 -7.65 -35.00 -26.45
N CYS A 96 -7.55 -36.13 -25.74
CA CYS A 96 -6.42 -37.03 -25.88
C CYS A 96 -6.67 -37.90 -27.11
N GLY A 97 -6.01 -37.54 -28.22
CA GLY A 97 -5.75 -38.41 -29.36
C GLY A 97 -4.25 -38.55 -29.56
#